data_AF-A0A2A2YE48-F1
#
_entry.id   AF-A0A2A2YE48-F1
#
_cell.length_a   1.000
_cell.length_b   1.000
_cell.length_c   1.000
_cell.angle_alpha   90.00
_cell.angle_beta   90.00
_cell.angle_gamma   90.00
#
_symmetry.space_group_name_H-M   'P 1'
#
loop_
_entity.id
_entity.type
_entity.pdbx_description
1 polymer ?
#
loop_
_entity_poly.entity_id
_entity_poly.type
_entity_poly.pdbx_seq_one_letter_code
_entity_poly.pdbx_strand_id
1 'polypeptide(L)'
;MSEYEFFEVYSIPRNKELMRIFRDLDMVEYLDSGMPRILRTYPKECFRLTENFTRMIFPFAESEITPQVTPQVTPQVTPQVRALLEIIIAEHTREELQTALDLTDREHFRKSYLLPALEAGLIETQFSFARHYFTVPFLLSLSACHNGMPLTVPGK
;
A
#
# COMPACT_ATOMS: atom_id res chain seq x y z
N MET A 1 1.20 20.14 23.27
CA MET A 1 1.88 18.84 23.19
C MET A 1 3.28 19.12 22.72
N SER A 2 4.24 19.04 23.63
CA SER A 2 5.66 19.16 23.30
C SER A 2 6.17 17.89 22.61
N GLU A 3 7.33 17.99 21.98
CA GLU A 3 8.02 16.82 21.43
C GLU A 3 8.34 15.78 22.51
N TYR A 4 8.76 16.24 23.67
CA TYR A 4 9.02 15.39 24.84
C TYR A 4 7.77 14.62 25.27
N GLU A 5 6.64 15.30 25.45
CA GLU A 5 5.37 14.68 25.84
C GLU A 5 4.90 13.61 24.84
N PHE A 6 5.10 13.86 23.54
CA PHE A 6 4.73 12.92 22.49
C PHE A 6 5.52 11.61 22.56
N PHE A 7 6.85 11.71 22.75
CA PHE A 7 7.72 10.53 22.78
C PHE A 7 7.72 9.79 24.11
N GLU A 8 7.34 10.43 25.21
CA GLU A 8 7.04 9.77 26.49
C GLU A 8 5.67 9.06 26.50
N VAL A 9 4.99 9.02 25.35
CA VAL A 9 3.70 8.34 25.15
C VAL A 9 2.57 8.96 25.97
N TYR A 10 2.60 10.26 26.26
CA TYR A 10 1.44 10.93 26.82
C TYR A 10 0.40 11.16 25.72
N SER A 11 -0.58 10.26 25.58
CA SER A 11 -1.67 10.40 24.61
C SER A 11 -2.93 11.00 25.26
N ILE A 12 -3.10 12.32 25.13
CA ILE A 12 -4.30 13.01 25.63
C ILE A 12 -5.20 13.36 24.42
N PRO A 13 -6.40 12.77 24.33
CA PRO A 13 -7.37 13.14 23.30
C PRO A 13 -7.70 14.62 23.34
N ARG A 14 -7.52 15.32 22.21
CA ARG A 14 -7.97 16.71 22.09
C ARG A 14 -9.49 16.83 22.14
N ASN A 15 -10.19 15.84 21.61
CA ASN A 15 -11.65 15.78 21.61
C ASN A 15 -12.11 14.40 22.11
N LYS A 16 -12.76 14.39 23.28
CA LYS A 16 -13.25 13.18 23.93
C LYS A 16 -14.44 12.54 23.21
N GLU A 17 -15.29 13.35 22.59
CA GLU A 17 -16.47 12.85 21.86
C GLU A 17 -16.06 12.10 20.60
N LEU A 18 -15.09 12.63 19.84
CA LEU A 18 -14.52 11.92 18.69
C LEU A 18 -13.91 10.58 19.12
N MET A 19 -13.14 10.56 20.21
CA MET A 19 -12.58 9.30 20.71
C MET A 19 -13.63 8.31 21.17
N ARG A 20 -14.78 8.77 21.69
CA ARG A 20 -15.89 7.88 22.02
C ARG A 20 -16.49 7.27 20.76
N ILE A 21 -16.76 8.08 19.74
CA ILE A 21 -17.29 7.60 18.45
C ILE A 21 -16.35 6.56 17.81
N PHE A 22 -15.06 6.85 17.70
CA PHE A 22 -14.11 5.89 17.11
C PHE A 22 -13.98 4.60 17.93
N ARG A 23 -14.14 4.67 19.25
CA ARG A 23 -14.15 3.50 20.13
C ARG A 23 -15.42 2.69 19.95
N ASP A 24 -16.58 3.34 19.89
CA ASP A 24 -17.88 2.68 19.70
C ASP A 24 -17.96 1.99 18.32
N LEU A 25 -17.17 2.45 17.34
CA LEU A 25 -17.00 1.84 16.03
C LEU A 25 -15.90 0.76 15.98
N ASP A 26 -15.29 0.39 17.11
CA ASP A 26 -14.17 -0.55 17.20
C ASP A 26 -12.96 -0.20 16.28
N MET A 27 -12.80 1.09 15.93
CA MET A 27 -11.72 1.56 15.07
C MET A 27 -10.43 1.90 15.83
N VAL A 28 -10.53 2.07 17.16
CA VAL A 28 -9.39 2.41 18.02
C VAL A 28 -9.41 1.56 19.29
N GLU A 29 -8.24 1.06 19.69
CA GLU A 29 -8.04 0.38 20.97
C GLU A 29 -8.16 1.34 22.17
N TYR A 30 -8.15 0.81 23.40
CA TYR A 30 -8.09 1.63 24.61
C TYR A 30 -6.86 2.56 24.56
N LEU A 31 -7.04 3.79 25.06
CA LEU A 31 -6.02 4.86 25.04
C LEU A 31 -4.66 4.32 25.51
N ASP A 32 -3.58 4.80 24.89
CA ASP A 32 -2.16 4.43 25.11
C ASP A 32 -1.56 3.18 24.47
N SER A 33 -2.29 2.30 23.76
CA SER A 33 -1.62 1.15 23.10
C SER A 33 -1.03 1.45 21.70
N GLY A 34 -1.68 2.34 20.95
CA GLY A 34 -1.32 2.63 19.56
C GLY A 34 0.00 3.40 19.40
N MET A 35 0.19 4.44 20.20
CA MET A 35 1.38 5.30 20.13
C MET A 35 2.68 4.53 20.43
N PRO A 36 2.78 3.69 21.48
CA PRO A 36 3.97 2.86 21.69
C PRO A 36 4.28 1.95 20.50
N ARG A 37 3.27 1.35 19.86
CA ARG A 37 3.48 0.46 18.72
C ARG A 37 4.05 1.24 17.53
N ILE A 38 3.50 2.41 17.24
CA ILE A 38 4.01 3.29 16.18
C ILE A 38 5.45 3.73 16.46
N LEU A 39 5.76 4.17 17.69
CA LEU A 39 7.09 4.66 18.07
C LEU A 39 8.15 3.54 18.16
N ARG A 40 7.75 2.27 18.30
CA ARG A 40 8.65 1.11 18.21
C ARG A 40 9.02 0.78 16.77
N THR A 41 8.09 0.99 15.84
CA THR A 41 8.26 0.64 14.42
C THR A 41 8.97 1.75 13.66
N TYR A 42 8.60 3.01 13.91
CA TYR A 42 9.08 4.15 13.16
C TYR A 42 10.04 4.98 14.02
N PRO A 43 11.21 5.32 13.48
CA PRO A 43 12.19 6.08 14.23
C PRO A 43 11.75 7.56 14.30
N LYS A 44 12.37 8.34 15.20
CA LYS A 44 11.89 9.69 15.56
C LYS A 44 11.91 10.65 14.37
N GLU A 45 12.75 10.41 13.38
CA GLU A 45 12.92 11.22 12.18
C GLU A 45 11.67 11.24 11.29
N CYS A 46 10.78 10.24 11.44
CA CYS A 46 9.46 10.22 10.80
C CYS A 46 8.51 11.30 11.32
N PHE A 47 8.79 11.88 12.49
CA PHE A 47 7.89 12.81 13.17
C PHE A 47 8.51 14.21 13.24
N ARG A 48 7.79 15.20 12.74
CA ARG A 48 8.11 16.63 12.90
C ARG A 48 6.99 17.30 13.67
N LEU A 49 7.27 17.61 14.93
CA LEU A 49 6.36 18.32 15.82
C LEU A 49 6.75 19.79 15.83
N THR A 50 5.80 20.66 15.49
CA THR A 50 5.94 22.11 15.61
C THR A 50 4.83 22.63 16.52
N GLU A 51 4.90 23.91 16.91
CA GLU A 51 3.86 24.54 17.73
C GLU A 51 2.49 24.53 17.04
N ASN A 52 2.46 24.61 15.70
CA ASN A 52 1.23 24.81 14.94
C ASN A 52 0.73 23.53 14.26
N PHE A 53 1.64 22.62 13.89
CA PHE A 53 1.29 21.40 13.18
C PHE A 53 2.19 20.23 13.54
N THR A 54 1.64 19.03 13.38
CA THR A 54 2.38 17.78 13.41
C THR A 54 2.46 17.25 11.99
N ARG A 55 3.67 17.04 11.48
CA ARG A 55 3.92 16.39 10.19
C ARG A 55 4.54 15.03 10.46
N MET A 56 4.01 14.00 9.81
CA MET A 56 4.55 12.65 9.87
C MET A 56 4.84 12.16 8.45
N ILE A 57 5.99 11.54 8.24
CA ILE A 57 6.40 10.97 6.95
C ILE A 57 6.79 9.52 7.23
N PHE A 58 5.93 8.60 6.84
CA PHE A 58 6.19 7.17 6.94
C PHE A 58 6.75 6.67 5.62
N PRO A 59 7.94 6.04 5.61
CA PRO A 59 8.45 5.41 4.41
C PRO A 59 7.51 4.25 4.06
N PHE A 60 6.91 4.34 2.87
CA PHE A 60 6.21 3.21 2.28
C PHE A 60 7.24 2.48 1.40
N ALA A 61 7.77 1.39 1.91
CA ALA A 61 8.35 0.40 1.01
C ALA A 61 7.16 -0.25 0.29
N GLU A 62 7.22 -0.35 -1.04
CA GLU A 62 6.47 -1.39 -1.76
C GLU A 62 7.04 -2.74 -1.32
N SER A 63 6.76 -3.13 -0.08
CA SER A 63 6.73 -4.54 0.26
C SER A 63 5.59 -5.10 -0.58
N GLU A 64 5.93 -5.97 -1.52
CA GLU A 64 4.97 -6.87 -2.16
C GLU A 64 3.89 -7.22 -1.16
N ILE A 65 2.65 -6.98 -1.54
CA ILE A 65 1.48 -7.21 -0.73
C ILE A 65 1.49 -8.70 -0.40
N THR A 66 2.12 -9.11 0.71
CA THR A 66 1.95 -10.45 1.25
C THR A 66 0.69 -10.37 2.10
N PRO A 67 -0.49 -10.81 1.60
CA PRO A 67 -1.61 -11.03 2.47
C PRO A 67 -1.16 -12.06 3.52
N GLN A 68 -1.09 -11.64 4.77
CA GLN A 68 -0.86 -12.57 5.85
C GLN A 68 -2.02 -13.56 5.92
N VAL A 69 -1.66 -14.83 5.71
CA VAL A 69 -2.36 -16.06 6.08
C VAL A 69 -3.69 -16.33 5.37
N THR A 70 -3.58 -16.91 4.18
CA THR A 70 -4.43 -18.04 3.77
C THR A 70 -3.53 -19.19 3.34
N PRO A 71 -3.90 -20.45 3.63
CA PRO A 71 -3.05 -21.59 3.34
C PRO A 71 -2.74 -21.62 1.85
N GLN A 72 -1.46 -21.81 1.58
CA GLN A 72 -0.82 -22.02 0.30
C GLN A 72 -1.60 -23.06 -0.53
N VAL A 73 -2.57 -22.60 -1.31
CA VAL A 73 -3.05 -23.30 -2.49
C VAL A 73 -2.33 -22.61 -3.63
N THR A 74 -1.29 -23.25 -4.17
CA THR A 74 -0.82 -22.93 -5.52
C THR A 74 -2.06 -22.78 -6.40
N PRO A 75 -2.40 -21.57 -6.90
CA PRO A 75 -3.56 -21.43 -7.74
C PRO A 75 -3.24 -22.21 -9.01
N GLN A 76 -3.91 -23.35 -9.18
CA GLN A 76 -3.96 -24.02 -10.47
C GLN A 76 -4.57 -23.00 -11.42
N VAL A 77 -3.72 -22.37 -12.25
CA VAL A 77 -4.15 -21.39 -13.23
C VAL A 77 -5.14 -22.08 -14.14
N THR A 78 -6.41 -21.70 -14.03
CA THR A 78 -7.46 -22.27 -14.85
C THR A 78 -7.19 -21.91 -16.33
N PRO A 79 -7.62 -22.73 -17.31
CA PRO A 79 -7.42 -22.44 -18.72
C PRO A 79 -7.90 -21.03 -19.13
N GLN A 80 -8.94 -20.54 -18.46
CA GLN A 80 -9.52 -19.21 -18.64
C GLN A 80 -8.54 -18.09 -18.26
N VAL A 81 -7.86 -18.21 -17.12
CA VAL A 81 -6.87 -17.21 -16.69
C VAL A 81 -5.65 -17.24 -17.59
N ARG A 82 -5.23 -18.42 -18.08
CA ARG A 82 -4.13 -18.52 -19.06
C ARG A 82 -4.47 -17.81 -20.36
N ALA A 83 -5.65 -18.05 -20.92
CA ALA A 83 -6.11 -17.39 -22.13
C ALA A 83 -6.17 -15.85 -21.98
N LEU A 84 -6.56 -15.38 -20.79
CA LEU A 84 -6.55 -13.95 -20.48
C LEU A 84 -5.12 -13.37 -20.46
N LEU A 85 -4.16 -14.06 -19.82
CA LEU A 85 -2.78 -13.60 -19.71
C LEU A 85 -2.03 -13.59 -21.05
N GLU A 86 -2.36 -14.49 -21.97
CA GLU A 86 -1.78 -14.50 -23.32
C GLU A 86 -2.17 -13.26 -24.15
N ILE A 87 -3.30 -12.64 -23.83
CA ILE A 87 -3.82 -11.45 -24.53
C ILE A 87 -3.30 -10.16 -23.88
N ILE A 88 -3.09 -10.15 -22.57
CA ILE A 88 -2.62 -8.97 -21.83
C ILE A 88 -1.12 -8.78 -22.08
N ILE A 89 -0.79 -8.10 -23.18
CA ILE A 89 0.59 -7.72 -23.53
C ILE A 89 0.88 -6.28 -23.07
N ALA A 90 -0.16 -5.44 -22.98
CA ALA A 90 -0.09 -4.04 -22.55
C ALA A 90 -1.35 -3.66 -21.74
N GLU A 91 -1.47 -2.38 -21.40
CA GLU A 91 -2.69 -1.84 -20.79
C GLU A 91 -3.88 -2.02 -21.75
N HIS A 92 -4.92 -2.69 -21.26
CA HIS A 92 -6.15 -2.92 -22.01
C HIS A 92 -7.36 -2.52 -21.20
N THR A 93 -8.38 -2.02 -21.90
CA THR A 93 -9.69 -1.84 -21.29
C THR A 93 -10.37 -3.20 -21.10
N ARG A 94 -11.30 -3.25 -20.14
CA ARG A 94 -12.14 -4.43 -19.91
C ARG A 94 -12.89 -4.83 -21.18
N GLU A 95 -13.37 -3.85 -21.94
CA GLU A 95 -14.10 -4.02 -23.20
C GLU A 95 -13.22 -4.64 -24.29
N GLU A 96 -11.97 -4.20 -24.41
CA GLU A 96 -10.99 -4.78 -25.34
C GLU A 96 -10.67 -6.24 -24.99
N LEU A 97 -10.42 -6.53 -23.71
CA LEU A 97 -10.13 -7.90 -23.27
C LEU A 97 -11.33 -8.84 -23.49
N GLN A 98 -12.53 -8.35 -23.22
CA GLN A 98 -13.75 -9.11 -23.46
C GLN A 98 -13.95 -9.39 -24.97
N THR A 99 -13.66 -8.42 -25.83
CA THR A 99 -13.77 -8.56 -27.29
C THR A 99 -12.68 -9.49 -27.84
N ALA A 100 -11.46 -9.39 -27.34
CA ALA A 100 -10.34 -10.23 -27.76
C ALA A 100 -10.53 -11.72 -27.41
N LEU A 101 -11.31 -12.01 -26.36
CA LEU A 101 -11.72 -13.37 -25.98
C LEU A 101 -13.02 -13.85 -26.64
N ASP A 102 -13.63 -13.04 -27.52
CA ASP A 102 -14.91 -13.31 -28.18
C ASP A 102 -16.05 -13.64 -27.19
N LEU A 103 -16.08 -12.95 -26.05
CA LEU A 103 -17.06 -13.18 -24.98
C LEU A 103 -18.16 -12.11 -25.00
N THR A 104 -19.41 -12.52 -25.19
CA THR A 104 -20.55 -11.59 -25.16
C THR A 104 -21.04 -11.33 -23.73
N ASP A 105 -20.92 -12.33 -22.84
CA ASP A 105 -21.42 -12.25 -21.47
C ASP A 105 -20.41 -11.58 -20.53
N ARG A 106 -20.78 -10.39 -20.06
CA ARG A 106 -20.00 -9.57 -19.12
C ARG A 106 -19.86 -10.20 -17.74
N GLU A 107 -20.91 -10.85 -17.24
CA GLU A 107 -20.89 -11.45 -15.91
C GLU A 107 -20.01 -12.69 -15.89
N HIS A 108 -20.12 -13.51 -16.94
CA HIS A 108 -19.24 -14.65 -17.15
C HIS A 108 -17.77 -14.22 -17.30
N PHE A 109 -17.48 -13.21 -18.12
CA PHE A 109 -16.12 -12.65 -18.23
C PHE A 109 -15.56 -12.22 -16.88
N ARG A 110 -16.35 -11.49 -16.09
CA ARG A 110 -15.90 -11.00 -14.78
C ARG A 110 -15.61 -12.14 -13.80
N LYS A 111 -16.52 -13.11 -13.66
CA LYS A 111 -16.40 -14.18 -12.66
C LYS A 111 -15.42 -15.27 -13.05
N SER A 112 -15.31 -15.60 -14.34
CA SER A 112 -14.53 -16.74 -14.81
C SER A 112 -13.12 -16.35 -15.27
N TYR A 113 -12.87 -15.07 -15.59
CA TYR A 113 -11.59 -14.60 -16.13
C TYR A 113 -10.96 -13.52 -15.24
N LEU A 114 -11.67 -12.40 -15.04
CA LEU A 114 -11.09 -11.21 -14.43
C LEU A 114 -10.87 -11.36 -12.91
N LEU A 115 -11.91 -11.76 -12.16
CA LEU A 115 -11.81 -11.92 -10.71
C LEU A 115 -10.79 -12.99 -10.30
N PRO A 116 -10.76 -14.19 -10.91
CA PRO A 116 -9.76 -15.19 -10.56
C PRO A 116 -8.32 -14.71 -10.82
N ALA A 117 -8.10 -13.93 -11.89
CA ALA A 117 -6.77 -13.39 -12.19
C ALA A 117 -6.35 -12.28 -11.22
N LEU A 118 -7.28 -11.43 -10.79
CA LEU A 118 -7.05 -10.39 -9.77
C LEU A 118 -6.83 -10.99 -8.38
N GLU A 119 -7.65 -11.97 -7.98
CA GLU A 119 -7.52 -12.67 -6.69
C GLU A 119 -6.22 -13.47 -6.59
N ALA A 120 -5.74 -14.01 -7.72
CA ALA A 120 -4.44 -14.68 -7.82
C ALA A 120 -3.25 -13.71 -7.92
N GLY A 121 -3.49 -12.39 -7.98
CA GLY A 121 -2.43 -11.38 -8.12
C GLY A 121 -1.67 -11.44 -9.45
N LEU A 122 -2.28 -12.02 -10.50
CA LEU A 122 -1.65 -12.19 -11.82
C LEU A 122 -1.82 -10.94 -12.70
N ILE A 123 -2.81 -10.11 -12.41
CA ILE A 123 -3.10 -8.83 -13.07
C ILE A 123 -3.54 -7.81 -12.03
N GLU A 124 -3.42 -6.51 -12.34
CA GLU A 124 -3.86 -5.42 -11.48
C GLU A 124 -4.70 -4.42 -12.29
N THR A 125 -5.64 -3.74 -11.63
CA THR A 125 -6.38 -2.64 -12.27
C THR A 125 -5.60 -1.34 -12.10
N GLN A 126 -5.19 -0.71 -13.19
CA GLN A 126 -4.68 0.66 -13.13
C GLN A 126 -5.82 1.63 -12.82
N PHE A 127 -5.83 2.15 -11.61
CA PHE A 127 -6.77 3.18 -11.21
C PHE A 127 -6.24 4.55 -11.69
N SER A 128 -6.85 5.13 -12.72
CA SER A 128 -6.59 6.53 -13.10
C SER A 128 -7.13 7.44 -11.99
N PHE A 129 -6.25 7.92 -11.12
CA PHE A 129 -6.57 8.93 -10.10
C PHE A 129 -6.97 10.26 -10.76
N ALA A 130 -8.25 10.38 -11.15
CA ALA A 130 -8.83 11.66 -11.53
C ALA A 130 -9.27 12.41 -10.26
N ARG A 131 -8.53 13.48 -9.94
CA ARG A 131 -8.90 14.59 -9.03
C ARG A 131 -9.41 14.17 -7.65
N HIS A 132 -8.54 14.16 -6.64
CA HIS A 132 -8.77 14.87 -5.38
C HIS A 132 -7.41 15.12 -4.71
N TYR A 133 -6.94 16.36 -4.87
CA TYR A 133 -5.85 17.06 -4.16
C TYR A 133 -4.73 16.23 -3.52
N PHE A 134 -3.66 16.01 -4.28
CA PHE A 134 -2.31 16.02 -3.71
C PHE A 134 -1.39 16.71 -4.72
N THR A 135 -1.34 18.04 -4.68
CA THR A 135 -0.35 18.80 -5.45
C THR A 135 1.00 18.58 -4.78
N VAL A 136 1.76 17.59 -5.26
CA VAL A 136 3.19 17.50 -4.98
C VAL A 136 3.89 18.31 -6.06
N PRO A 137 4.57 19.42 -5.74
CA PRO A 137 5.46 20.04 -6.69
C PRO A 137 6.67 19.10 -6.83
N PHE A 138 6.67 18.30 -7.88
CA PHE A 138 7.87 17.67 -8.40
C PHE A 138 8.71 18.76 -9.06
N LEU A 139 9.85 19.10 -8.48
CA LEU A 139 10.99 19.58 -9.25
C LEU A 139 12.25 18.86 -8.79
N LEU A 140 12.88 18.24 -9.79
CA LEU A 140 14.12 17.49 -9.76
C LEU A 140 15.22 18.15 -8.92
N SER A 141 15.98 17.33 -8.20
CA SER A 141 17.42 17.37 -8.39
C SER A 141 18.00 15.95 -8.34
N LEU A 142 18.41 15.52 -9.52
CA LEU A 142 19.37 14.44 -9.74
C LEU A 142 20.62 14.76 -8.89
N SER A 143 20.95 13.91 -7.92
CA SER A 143 22.29 13.92 -7.35
C SER A 143 22.77 12.49 -7.19
N ALA A 144 23.43 12.03 -8.25
CA ALA A 144 24.44 11.00 -8.17
C ALA A 144 25.52 11.46 -7.19
N CYS A 145 25.69 10.75 -6.08
CA CYS A 145 26.91 10.80 -5.30
C CYS A 145 27.25 9.40 -4.77
N HIS A 146 28.14 8.76 -5.52
CA HIS A 146 29.32 8.07 -5.02
C HIS A 146 29.09 6.81 -4.18
N ASN A 147 29.03 5.67 -4.89
CA ASN A 147 29.38 4.36 -4.37
C ASN A 147 30.81 4.40 -3.80
N GLY A 148 30.93 4.34 -2.48
CA GLY A 148 32.15 3.99 -1.77
C GLY A 148 31.96 2.67 -1.05
N MET A 149 32.23 1.54 -1.71
CA MET A 149 32.44 0.25 -1.06
C MET A 149 33.52 -0.53 -1.84
N PRO A 150 34.65 -0.91 -1.22
CA PRO A 150 35.70 -1.68 -1.87
C PRO A 150 35.34 -3.17 -1.90
N LEU A 151 35.36 -3.76 -3.09
CA LEU A 151 35.27 -5.21 -3.27
C LEU A 151 36.57 -5.87 -2.78
N THR A 152 36.48 -6.60 -1.67
CA THR A 152 37.54 -7.51 -1.23
C THR A 152 37.34 -8.86 -1.91
N VAL A 153 38.35 -9.33 -2.64
CA VAL A 153 38.41 -10.64 -3.29
C VAL A 153 39.00 -11.65 -2.30
N PRO A 154 38.39 -12.82 -2.02
CA PRO A 154 39.10 -13.89 -1.35
C PRO A 154 39.74 -14.82 -2.38
N GLY A 155 41.07 -14.91 -2.31
CA GLY A 155 41.83 -15.94 -3.02
C GLY A 155 41.83 -17.26 -2.26
N LYS A 156 41.68 -18.36 -3.01
CA LYS A 156 42.52 -19.55 -2.94
C LYS A 156 42.32 -20.38 -4.20
#